data_AF-A0A6M3XY29-F1
#
_entry.id   AF-A0A6M3XY29-F1
#
_cell.length_a   1.000
_cell.length_b   1.000
_cell.length_c   1.000
_cell.angle_alpha   90.00
_cell.angle_beta   90.00
_cell.angle_gamma   90.00
#
_symmetry.space_group_name_H-M   'P 1'
#
loop_
_entity.id
_entity.type
_entity.pdbx_description
1 polymer ?
#
loop_
_entity_poly.entity_id
_entity_poly.type
_entity_poly.pdbx_seq_one_letter_code
_entity_poly.pdbx_strand_id
1 'polypeptide(L)'
;MTSYDVIRKRNKAIDLIDRRTLQQNKKNLIKIGANESLTHAQKKVEFCHYLLQKGKQYYTECFFTNGKGRADIFLLDDLIAVEIMDSETESKILEKKLKYPCMVIEVRMNQTPKEIFGD
;
A
#
# COMPACT_ATOMS: atom_id res chain seq x y z
N MET A 1 -2.79 -16.36 14.36
CA MET A 1 -2.24 -15.06 14.82
C MET A 1 -3.21 -14.50 15.85
N THR A 2 -2.72 -14.09 17.03
CA THR A 2 -3.62 -13.57 18.07
C THR A 2 -4.12 -12.17 17.72
N SER A 3 -5.24 -11.73 18.30
CA SER A 3 -5.73 -10.35 18.15
C SER A 3 -4.66 -9.32 18.58
N TYR A 4 -3.88 -9.65 19.62
CA TYR A 4 -2.77 -8.84 20.11
C TYR A 4 -1.64 -8.68 19.09
N ASP A 5 -1.27 -9.75 18.39
CA ASP A 5 -0.22 -9.66 17.36
C ASP A 5 -0.62 -8.75 16.20
N VAL A 6 -1.90 -8.81 15.79
CA VAL A 6 -2.45 -7.94 14.75
C VAL A 6 -2.37 -6.48 15.17
N ILE A 7 -2.81 -6.16 16.39
CA ILE A 7 -2.77 -4.79 16.91
C ILE A 7 -1.32 -4.29 17.01
N ARG A 8 -0.40 -5.13 17.51
CA ARG A 8 1.02 -4.78 17.64
C ARG A 8 1.64 -4.49 16.27
N LYS A 9 1.37 -5.31 15.25
CA LYS A 9 1.86 -5.07 13.88
C LYS A 9 1.31 -3.78 13.30
N ARG A 10 0.01 -3.53 13.46
CA ARG A 10 -0.62 -2.29 12.99
C ARG A 10 -0.02 -1.06 13.65
N ASN A 11 0.20 -1.08 14.96
CA ASN A 11 0.83 0.03 15.66
C ASN A 11 2.25 0.28 15.14
N LYS A 12 3.06 -0.78 14.98
CA LYS A 12 4.38 -0.67 14.36
C LYS A 12 4.30 -0.10 12.93
N ALA A 13 3.29 -0.48 12.17
CA ALA A 13 3.08 0.04 10.82
C ALA A 13 2.81 1.55 10.84
N ILE A 14 1.97 2.03 11.76
CA ILE A 14 1.67 3.46 11.92
C ILE A 14 2.95 4.26 12.22
N ASP A 15 3.87 3.74 13.02
CA ASP A 15 5.15 4.40 13.32
C ASP A 15 6.04 4.61 12.08
N LEU A 16 5.79 3.86 11.00
CA LEU A 16 6.51 3.99 9.73
C LEU A 16 5.89 5.05 8.81
N ILE A 17 4.66 5.50 9.09
CA ILE A 17 3.91 6.43 8.21
C ILE A 17 4.27 7.87 8.55
N ASP A 18 4.55 8.66 7.51
CA ASP A 18 4.77 10.10 7.66
C ASP A 18 3.55 10.79 8.29
N ARG A 19 3.80 11.68 9.24
CA ARG A 19 2.74 12.39 9.98
C ARG A 19 1.75 13.11 9.07
N ARG A 20 2.19 13.63 7.92
CA ARG A 20 1.32 14.31 6.95
C ARG A 20 0.34 13.33 6.32
N THR A 21 0.78 12.12 5.97
CA THR A 21 -0.11 11.06 5.47
C THR A 21 -1.17 10.74 6.52
N LEU A 22 -0.79 10.59 7.80
CA LEU A 22 -1.76 10.31 8.87
C LEU A 22 -2.79 11.44 9.08
N GLN A 23 -2.41 12.69 8.81
CA GLN A 23 -3.30 13.85 8.95
C GLN A 23 -4.21 14.05 7.74
N GLN A 24 -3.69 13.81 6.54
CA GLN A 24 -4.38 14.11 5.28
C GLN A 24 -5.19 12.93 4.74
N ASN A 25 -4.78 11.70 5.06
CA ASN A 25 -5.44 10.49 4.60
C ASN A 25 -6.10 9.78 5.79
N LYS A 26 -7.20 9.08 5.53
CA LYS A 26 -7.86 8.23 6.52
C LYS A 26 -7.53 6.77 6.23
N LYS A 27 -7.48 5.96 7.28
CA LYS A 27 -7.35 4.51 7.16
C LYS A 27 -8.49 3.94 6.31
N ASN A 28 -8.18 3.03 5.41
CA ASN A 28 -9.09 2.39 4.45
C ASN A 28 -9.78 3.38 3.50
N LEU A 29 -9.26 4.60 3.36
CA LEU A 29 -9.68 5.54 2.32
C LEU A 29 -8.90 5.26 1.04
N ILE A 30 -9.61 5.19 -0.09
CA ILE A 30 -9.00 5.11 -1.42
C ILE A 30 -8.85 6.53 -1.94
N LYS A 31 -7.62 7.01 -2.04
CA LYS A 31 -7.28 8.31 -2.61
C LYS A 31 -6.85 8.13 -4.06
N ILE A 32 -7.49 8.87 -4.95
CA ILE A 32 -7.15 8.92 -6.38
C ILE A 32 -6.64 10.32 -6.68
N GLY A 33 -5.46 10.40 -7.30
CA GLY A 33 -4.84 11.67 -7.68
C GLY A 33 -5.42 12.23 -8.99
N ALA A 34 -5.44 13.56 -9.15
CA ALA A 34 -5.90 14.19 -10.39
C ALA A 34 -5.03 13.86 -11.61
N ASN A 35 -3.75 13.54 -11.39
CA ASN A 35 -2.78 13.18 -12.44
C ASN A 35 -2.57 11.66 -12.55
N GLU A 36 -3.40 10.88 -11.88
CA GLU A 36 -3.35 9.41 -11.93
C GLU A 36 -4.10 8.92 -13.17
N SER A 37 -3.56 7.91 -13.86
CA SER A 37 -4.26 7.30 -14.98
C SER A 37 -5.51 6.58 -14.49
N LEU A 38 -6.52 6.47 -15.35
CA LEU A 38 -7.74 5.73 -15.02
C LEU A 38 -7.42 4.25 -14.70
N THR A 39 -6.48 3.65 -15.43
CA THR A 39 -6.07 2.25 -15.25
C THR A 39 -5.42 2.03 -13.89
N HIS A 40 -4.51 2.91 -13.47
CA HIS A 40 -3.86 2.84 -12.15
C HIS A 40 -4.90 3.03 -11.02
N ALA A 41 -5.81 3.99 -11.17
CA ALA A 41 -6.86 4.25 -10.20
C ALA A 41 -7.82 3.06 -10.06
N GLN A 42 -8.26 2.46 -11.17
CA GLN A 42 -9.11 1.27 -11.18
C GLN A 42 -8.43 0.09 -10.50
N LYS A 43 -7.13 -0.12 -10.77
CA LYS A 43 -6.36 -1.21 -10.14
C LYS A 43 -6.23 -1.01 -8.63
N LYS A 44 -5.99 0.22 -8.20
CA LYS A 44 -5.93 0.59 -6.78
C LYS A 44 -7.25 0.31 -6.08
N VAL A 45 -8.37 0.67 -6.71
CA VAL A 45 -9.71 0.39 -6.19
C VAL A 45 -9.96 -1.12 -6.07
N GLU A 46 -9.64 -1.90 -7.10
CA GLU A 46 -9.76 -3.36 -7.12
C GLU A 46 -9.05 -3.99 -5.90
N PHE A 47 -7.77 -3.65 -5.71
CA PHE A 47 -6.95 -4.16 -4.61
C PHE A 47 -7.46 -3.70 -3.25
N CYS A 48 -7.77 -2.41 -3.10
CA CYS A 48 -8.28 -1.85 -1.84
C CYS A 48 -9.63 -2.48 -1.44
N HIS A 49 -10.51 -2.75 -2.41
CA HIS A 49 -11.80 -3.39 -2.16
C HIS A 49 -11.62 -4.82 -1.67
N TYR A 50 -10.78 -5.61 -2.36
CA TYR A 50 -10.47 -6.98 -1.95
C TYR A 50 -9.85 -7.03 -0.55
N LEU A 51 -8.88 -6.17 -0.25
CA LEU A 51 -8.23 -6.11 1.06
C LEU A 51 -9.23 -5.74 2.17
N LEU A 52 -10.17 -4.83 1.88
CA LEU A 52 -11.24 -4.47 2.81
C LEU A 52 -12.17 -5.65 3.08
N GLN A 53 -12.55 -6.42 2.06
CA GLN A 53 -13.36 -7.64 2.21
C GLN A 53 -12.66 -8.69 3.09
N LYS A 54 -11.32 -8.75 3.06
CA LYS A 54 -10.50 -9.61 3.92
C LYS A 54 -10.25 -9.03 5.32
N GLY A 55 -10.87 -7.90 5.67
CA GLY A 55 -10.73 -7.27 6.98
C GLY A 55 -9.36 -6.63 7.25
N LYS A 56 -8.56 -6.41 6.19
CA LYS A 56 -7.24 -5.78 6.28
C LYS A 56 -7.36 -4.27 6.42
N GLN A 57 -6.32 -3.66 6.96
CA GLN A 57 -6.22 -2.21 7.14
C GLN A 57 -5.08 -1.65 6.30
N TYR A 58 -5.34 -0.53 5.64
CA TYR A 58 -4.37 0.10 4.76
C TYR A 58 -4.46 1.63 4.74
N TYR A 59 -3.40 2.25 4.23
CA TYR A 59 -3.39 3.63 3.77
C TYR A 59 -3.04 3.65 2.28
N THR A 60 -3.74 4.47 1.49
CA THR A 60 -3.34 4.76 0.11
C THR A 60 -2.46 6.01 0.06
N GLU A 61 -1.65 6.13 -0.99
CA GLU A 61 -0.80 7.32 -1.22
C GLU A 61 0.11 7.61 -0.01
N CYS A 62 0.71 6.56 0.53
CA CYS A 62 1.33 6.56 1.85
C CYS A 62 2.81 6.96 1.78
N PHE A 63 3.17 8.09 2.38
CA PHE A 63 4.57 8.45 2.58
C PHE A 63 5.10 7.79 3.85
N PHE A 64 6.37 7.40 3.82
CA PHE A 64 7.07 6.85 4.99
C PHE A 64 7.89 7.92 5.71
N THR A 65 8.13 7.72 7.00
CA THR A 65 8.89 8.65 7.87
C THR A 65 10.32 8.89 7.40
N ASN A 66 10.91 7.97 6.62
CA ASN A 66 12.22 8.16 6.03
C ASN A 66 12.24 9.14 4.84
N GLY A 67 11.08 9.67 4.43
CA GLY A 67 10.91 10.67 3.38
C GLY A 67 11.21 10.18 1.96
N LYS A 68 11.44 8.87 1.75
CA LYS A 68 11.99 8.31 0.50
C LYS A 68 10.95 7.56 -0.33
N GLY A 69 9.83 8.22 -0.61
CA GLY A 69 8.84 7.75 -1.59
C GLY A 69 7.43 7.67 -1.03
N ARG A 70 6.51 7.24 -1.90
CA ARG A 70 5.08 7.17 -1.65
C ARG A 70 4.56 5.84 -2.19
N ALA A 71 4.10 4.98 -1.30
CA ALA A 71 3.44 3.73 -1.69
C ALA A 71 2.03 3.98 -2.20
N ASP A 72 1.62 3.26 -3.25
CA ASP A 72 0.23 3.30 -3.71
C ASP A 72 -0.73 2.80 -2.63
N ILE A 73 -0.41 1.66 -2.00
CA ILE A 73 -1.18 1.06 -0.90
C ILE A 73 -0.18 0.51 0.13
N PHE A 74 -0.33 0.87 1.40
CA PHE A 74 0.45 0.32 2.50
C PHE A 74 -0.46 -0.46 3.46
N LEU A 75 -0.23 -1.78 3.55
CA LEU A 75 -0.94 -2.72 4.42
C LEU A 75 -0.34 -2.73 5.82
N LEU A 76 -1.16 -2.42 6.81
CA LEU A 76 -0.74 -2.31 8.21
C LEU A 76 -0.58 -3.67 8.89
N ASP A 77 -1.38 -4.66 8.47
CA ASP A 77 -1.42 -5.98 9.07
C ASP A 77 -0.14 -6.79 8.79
N ASP A 78 0.47 -6.57 7.63
CA ASP A 78 1.54 -7.40 7.10
C ASP A 78 2.83 -6.61 6.84
N LEU A 79 2.83 -5.28 7.01
CA LEU A 79 3.95 -4.39 6.67
C LEU A 79 4.38 -4.55 5.20
N ILE A 80 3.40 -4.41 4.31
CA ILE A 80 3.60 -4.55 2.86
C ILE A 80 3.18 -3.25 2.17
N ALA A 81 4.08 -2.69 1.38
CA ALA A 81 3.76 -1.71 0.37
C ALA A 81 3.44 -2.43 -0.95
N VAL A 82 2.28 -2.14 -1.52
CA VAL A 82 1.86 -2.60 -2.84
C VAL A 82 2.04 -1.44 -3.80
N GLU A 83 2.72 -1.70 -4.91
CA GLU A 83 3.04 -0.71 -5.95
C GLU A 83 2.48 -1.15 -7.29
N ILE A 84 1.63 -0.32 -7.89
CA ILE A 84 0.92 -0.63 -9.13
C ILE A 84 1.78 -0.24 -10.33
N MET A 85 2.06 -1.25 -11.15
CA MET A 85 2.89 -1.15 -12.34
C MET A 85 2.04 -0.81 -13.57
N ASP A 86 1.63 0.45 -13.68
CA ASP A 86 1.00 0.98 -14.91
C ASP A 86 2.06 1.67 -15.79
N SER A 87 2.69 2.74 -15.29
CA SER A 87 3.77 3.47 -15.96
C SER A 87 5.09 3.46 -15.18
N GLU A 88 5.15 2.73 -14.07
CA GLU A 88 6.38 2.60 -13.27
C GLU A 88 7.41 1.72 -13.99
N THR A 89 8.68 2.13 -13.91
CA THR A 89 9.79 1.36 -14.46
C THR A 89 10.33 0.39 -13.41
N GLU A 90 10.91 -0.73 -13.86
CA GLU A 90 11.53 -1.72 -12.96
C GLU A 90 12.63 -1.09 -12.08
N SER A 91 13.36 -0.11 -12.61
CA SER A 91 14.36 0.67 -11.85
C SER A 91 13.75 1.42 -10.66
N LYS A 92 12.58 2.05 -10.83
CA LYS A 92 11.89 2.78 -9.74
C LYS A 92 11.41 1.81 -8.66
N ILE A 93 10.92 0.63 -9.04
CA ILE A 93 10.54 -0.40 -8.07
C ILE A 93 11.75 -0.91 -7.29
N LEU A 94 12.88 -1.14 -7.96
CA LEU A 94 14.10 -1.55 -7.29
C LEU A 94 14.55 -0.49 -6.27
N GLU A 95 14.49 0.79 -6.64
CA GLU A 95 14.75 1.87 -5.70
C GLU A 95 13.79 1.86 -4.50
N LYS A 96 12.49 1.66 -4.72
CA LYS A 96 11.49 1.57 -3.64
C LYS A 96 11.76 0.38 -2.73
N LYS A 97 12.08 -0.80 -3.28
CA LYS A 97 12.49 -2.00 -2.52
C LYS A 97 13.69 -1.75 -1.61
N LEU A 98 14.63 -0.91 -2.03
CA LEU A 98 15.80 -0.54 -1.22
C LEU A 98 15.50 0.57 -0.19
N LYS A 99 14.56 1.47 -0.50
CA LYS A 99 14.27 2.66 0.31
C LYS A 99 13.20 2.42 1.36
N TYR A 100 12.20 1.59 1.09
CA TYR A 100 11.03 1.47 1.96
C TYR A 100 11.36 0.67 3.22
N PRO A 101 10.79 1.05 4.39
CA PRO A 101 11.03 0.35 5.64
C PRO A 101 10.20 -0.95 5.78
N CYS A 102 9.72 -1.49 4.67
CA CYS A 102 8.75 -2.58 4.62
C CYS A 102 8.92 -3.40 3.33
N MET A 103 8.25 -4.55 3.26
CA MET A 103 8.27 -5.38 2.05
C MET A 103 7.54 -4.65 0.92
N VAL A 104 8.07 -4.71 -0.29
CA VAL A 104 7.43 -4.13 -1.49
C VAL A 104 6.99 -5.24 -2.42
N ILE A 105 5.69 -5.25 -2.74
CA ILE A 105 5.10 -6.10 -3.76
C ILE A 105 4.71 -5.22 -4.94
N GLU A 106 5.26 -5.54 -6.11
CA GLU A 106 4.83 -4.94 -7.37
C GLU A 106 3.63 -5.72 -7.91
N VAL A 107 2.65 -5.01 -8.47
CA VAL A 107 1.46 -5.61 -9.09
C VAL A 107 1.28 -5.08 -10.49
N ARG A 108 1.34 -6.01 -11.46
CA ARG A 108 1.14 -5.72 -12.88
C ARG A 108 -0.34 -5.65 -13.20
N MET A 109 -0.67 -4.93 -14.27
CA MET A 109 -2.06 -4.65 -14.65
C MET A 109 -2.92 -5.91 -14.88
N ASN A 110 -2.30 -7.00 -15.32
CA ASN A 110 -2.95 -8.28 -15.56
C ASN A 110 -3.11 -9.16 -14.30
N GLN A 111 -2.55 -8.76 -13.15
CA GLN A 111 -2.60 -9.55 -11.92
C GLN A 111 -3.75 -9.11 -11.01
N THR A 112 -4.54 -10.04 -10.52
CA THR A 112 -5.65 -9.80 -9.60
C THR A 112 -5.19 -9.82 -8.14
N PRO A 113 -5.94 -9.20 -7.21
CA PRO A 113 -5.62 -9.27 -5.78
C PRO A 113 -5.56 -10.71 -5.24
N LYS A 114 -6.40 -11.61 -5.76
CA LYS A 114 -6.45 -13.00 -5.35
C LYS A 114 -5.18 -13.77 -5.73
N GLU A 115 -4.63 -13.52 -6.91
CA GLU A 115 -3.35 -14.14 -7.33
C GLU A 115 -2.17 -13.67 -6.45
N ILE A 116 -2.25 -12.45 -5.92
CA ILE A 116 -1.17 -11.86 -5.12
C ILE A 116 -1.25 -12.25 -3.65
N PHE A 117 -2.46 -12.25 -3.06
CA PHE A 117 -2.66 -12.46 -1.63
C PHE A 117 -3.23 -13.83 -1.24
N GLY A 118 -3.62 -14.64 -2.23
CA GLY A 118 -4.28 -15.94 -1.98
C GLY A 118 -5.76 -15.80 -1.60
N ASP A 119 -6.33 -16.85 -1.01
CA ASP A 119 -7.66 -16.83 -0.38
C ASP A 119 -7.56 -16.73 1.14
#